data_AF-A0A7C4L3N6-F1
#
_entry.id   AF-A0A7C4L3N6-F1
#
_cell.length_a   1.000
_cell.length_b   1.000
_cell.length_c   1.000
_cell.angle_alpha   90.00
_cell.angle_beta   90.00
_cell.angle_gamma   90.00
#
_symmetry.space_group_name_H-M   'P 1'
#
loop_
_entity.id
_entity.type
_entity.pdbx_description
1 polymer ?
#
loop_
_entity_poly.entity_id
_entity_poly.type
_entity_poly.pdbx_seq_one_letter_code
_entity_poly.pdbx_strand_id
1 'polypeptide(L)'
;MKKSLVPFFVLLGAALAFAAPGISFSVNGIRTNGDLIAGFPVPLPSGADLGLEIPIGSMSSLTIRAAGGYESRMILRSAVDASPIAEPAGIDGTNRFFWINALGEIGFRQYLHKPADQWDAGPAWLFGIARLRWEQNSDIFPTTLFPDAQKMFSASALAGIAYDSVEWVEIRMKKGLSSELSVEYSPAFANFAGAATEYMRINLTSKAYIPLRYIPSYRVGTGLAPSLALYATGDWALGSHIPHEILTTFGGSVGTKGIGDMVRGTQGWGYEAARKAYAGAEFRIAGPSFFRDAPIYPAVYAFAEGAWYDALAGSPLAQNYGLLASAGGGAAISVYNFLWVGAYAGWRFAISDPLAAIYFSGSPSGFFWSFSFIAHF
;
A
#
# COMPACT_ATOMS: atom_id res chain seq x y z
N MET A 1 0.25 -31.54 -0.24
CA MET A 1 0.64 -30.39 0.60
C MET A 1 2.12 -30.46 0.98
N LYS A 2 3.05 -30.04 0.10
CA LYS A 2 4.51 -29.96 0.38
C LYS A 2 5.24 -28.94 -0.54
N LYS A 3 4.56 -27.89 -1.02
CA LYS A 3 5.13 -26.93 -2.01
C LYS A 3 5.10 -25.45 -1.62
N SER A 4 4.69 -25.10 -0.40
CA SER A 4 4.58 -23.70 0.04
C SER A 4 5.77 -23.18 0.86
N LEU A 5 6.74 -24.02 1.25
CA LEU A 5 7.93 -23.61 2.01
C LEU A 5 9.13 -23.23 1.12
N VAL A 6 9.13 -23.63 -0.15
CA VAL A 6 10.24 -23.39 -1.08
C VAL A 6 10.47 -21.90 -1.42
N PRO A 7 9.44 -21.04 -1.60
CA PRO A 7 9.68 -19.63 -1.93
C PRO A 7 10.36 -18.85 -0.78
N PHE A 8 10.01 -19.19 0.47
CA PHE A 8 10.52 -18.51 1.66
C PHE A 8 12.02 -18.78 1.88
N PHE A 9 12.46 -20.02 1.68
CA PHE A 9 13.88 -20.38 1.77
C PHE A 9 14.72 -19.85 0.60
N VAL A 10 14.14 -19.70 -0.59
CA VAL A 10 14.82 -19.10 -1.75
C VAL A 10 15.03 -17.59 -1.54
N LEU A 11 14.07 -16.88 -0.95
CA LEU A 11 14.20 -15.46 -0.58
C LEU A 11 15.28 -15.23 0.50
N LEU A 12 15.35 -16.10 1.51
CA LEU A 12 16.42 -16.10 2.51
C LEU A 12 17.79 -16.43 1.90
N GLY A 13 17.85 -17.33 0.92
CA GLY A 13 19.08 -17.67 0.20
C GLY A 13 19.60 -16.53 -0.69
N ALA A 14 18.70 -15.76 -1.32
CA ALA A 14 19.07 -14.58 -2.11
C ALA A 14 19.64 -13.45 -1.23
N ALA A 15 19.07 -13.23 -0.04
CA ALA A 15 19.60 -12.25 0.92
C ALA A 15 21.04 -12.57 1.36
N LEU A 16 21.43 -13.85 1.43
CA LEU A 16 22.79 -14.28 1.76
C LEU A 16 23.79 -14.14 0.61
N ALA A 17 23.32 -14.17 -0.65
CA ALA A 17 24.17 -14.09 -1.84
C ALA A 17 24.66 -12.66 -2.16
N PHE A 18 24.03 -11.63 -1.60
CA PHE A 18 24.39 -10.22 -1.82
C PHE A 18 25.08 -9.55 -0.61
N ALA A 19 25.62 -10.34 0.31
CA ALA A 19 26.35 -9.84 1.49
C ALA A 19 27.76 -9.27 1.14
N ALA A 20 27.85 -8.38 0.15
CA ALA A 20 29.01 -7.52 -0.04
C ALA A 20 28.85 -6.25 0.82
N PRO A 21 29.92 -5.73 1.44
CA PRO A 21 29.84 -4.53 2.27
C PRO A 21 29.19 -3.36 1.51
N GLY A 22 28.06 -2.87 2.04
CA GLY A 22 27.35 -1.70 1.53
C GLY A 22 26.19 -1.98 0.57
N ILE A 23 26.06 -3.17 -0.02
CA ILE A 23 24.86 -3.50 -0.82
C ILE A 23 23.72 -3.85 0.15
N SER A 24 22.59 -3.16 0.02
CA SER A 24 21.40 -3.43 0.82
C SER A 24 20.36 -4.15 -0.02
N PHE A 25 19.89 -5.29 0.47
CA PHE A 25 18.78 -6.06 -0.11
C PHE A 25 17.58 -5.94 0.80
N SER A 26 16.42 -5.57 0.23
CA SER A 26 15.16 -5.45 0.96
C SER A 26 14.08 -6.31 0.35
N VAL A 27 13.23 -6.89 1.20
CA VAL A 27 11.92 -7.40 0.80
C VAL A 27 10.94 -6.30 1.16
N ASN A 28 10.50 -5.47 0.21
CA ASN A 28 9.61 -4.35 0.53
C ASN A 28 8.18 -4.82 0.87
N GLY A 29 7.80 -6.02 0.41
CA GLY A 29 6.48 -6.59 0.67
C GLY A 29 6.27 -7.96 0.07
N ILE A 30 5.29 -8.67 0.63
CA ILE A 30 4.71 -9.88 0.04
C ILE A 30 3.33 -9.51 -0.47
N ARG A 31 3.06 -9.81 -1.74
CA ARG A 31 1.72 -9.66 -2.32
C ARG A 31 0.90 -10.86 -1.89
N THR A 32 -0.34 -10.62 -1.48
CA THR A 32 -1.25 -11.67 -1.02
C THR A 32 -2.57 -11.60 -1.76
N ASN A 33 -3.17 -12.74 -2.02
CA ASN A 33 -4.46 -12.85 -2.69
C ASN A 33 -5.42 -13.70 -1.85
N GLY A 34 -6.50 -13.06 -1.38
CA GLY A 34 -7.56 -13.68 -0.58
C GLY A 34 -8.55 -14.50 -1.41
N ASP A 35 -8.63 -14.24 -2.71
CA ASP A 35 -9.57 -14.91 -3.60
C ASP A 35 -9.03 -16.22 -4.17
N LEU A 36 -7.75 -16.56 -3.92
CA LEU A 36 -7.12 -17.79 -4.41
C LEU A 36 -7.81 -19.07 -3.88
N ILE A 37 -8.32 -19.03 -2.66
CA ILE A 37 -9.10 -20.13 -2.08
C ILE A 37 -10.37 -19.52 -1.47
N ALA A 38 -11.49 -19.71 -2.16
CA ALA A 38 -12.78 -19.24 -1.69
C ALA A 38 -13.08 -19.74 -0.27
N GLY A 39 -13.44 -18.81 0.62
CA GLY A 39 -13.76 -19.11 2.02
C GLY A 39 -12.55 -19.35 2.93
N PHE A 40 -11.31 -19.25 2.44
CA PHE A 40 -10.13 -19.34 3.29
C PHE A 40 -9.86 -17.98 3.98
N PRO A 41 -9.75 -17.93 5.31
CA PRO A 41 -9.71 -16.67 6.06
C PRO A 41 -8.38 -15.93 5.97
N VAL A 42 -7.34 -16.53 5.35
CA VAL A 42 -5.98 -15.99 5.31
C VAL A 42 -5.54 -15.81 3.85
N PRO A 43 -5.25 -14.58 3.39
CA PRO A 43 -4.70 -14.33 2.07
C PRO A 43 -3.41 -15.13 1.84
N LEU A 44 -3.29 -15.75 0.66
CA LEU A 44 -2.12 -16.55 0.32
C LEU A 44 -1.07 -15.70 -0.40
N PRO A 45 0.24 -15.89 -0.13
CA PRO A 45 1.31 -15.25 -0.89
C PRO A 45 1.17 -15.55 -2.38
N SER A 46 1.16 -14.51 -3.19
CA SER A 46 0.96 -14.58 -4.63
C SER A 46 1.97 -13.74 -5.42
N GLY A 47 2.90 -13.08 -4.72
CA GLY A 47 3.96 -12.30 -5.32
C GLY A 47 4.88 -11.68 -4.27
N ALA A 48 5.90 -10.97 -4.74
CA ALA A 48 6.88 -10.30 -3.89
C ALA A 48 7.28 -8.96 -4.48
N ASP A 49 7.87 -8.14 -3.62
CA ASP A 49 8.46 -6.86 -3.95
C ASP A 49 9.87 -6.81 -3.34
N LEU A 50 10.88 -6.75 -4.21
CA LEU A 50 12.28 -6.86 -3.85
C LEU A 50 13.00 -5.58 -4.24
N GLY A 51 13.80 -5.04 -3.32
CA GLY A 51 14.66 -3.90 -3.53
C GLY A 51 16.14 -4.28 -3.41
N LEU A 52 16.96 -3.60 -4.19
CA LEU A 52 18.41 -3.64 -4.11
C LEU A 52 18.91 -2.19 -4.14
N GLU A 53 19.71 -1.82 -3.16
CA GLU A 53 20.40 -0.53 -3.12
C GLU A 53 21.91 -0.77 -3.17
N ILE A 54 22.57 -0.13 -4.13
CA ILE A 54 23.99 -0.24 -4.39
C ILE A 54 24.62 1.15 -4.20
N PRO A 55 25.44 1.36 -3.17
CA PRO A 55 26.18 2.60 -3.00
C PRO A 55 27.15 2.80 -4.16
N ILE A 56 27.12 3.98 -4.76
CA ILE A 56 28.03 4.39 -5.85
C ILE A 56 28.90 5.59 -5.45
N GLY A 57 28.77 6.04 -4.20
CA GLY A 57 29.57 7.08 -3.55
C GLY A 57 29.18 7.21 -2.08
N SER A 58 29.77 8.18 -1.38
CA SER A 58 29.44 8.44 0.03
C SER A 58 28.03 8.97 0.25
N MET A 59 27.48 9.66 -0.75
CA MET A 59 26.19 10.36 -0.69
C MET A 59 25.22 9.94 -1.79
N SER A 60 25.50 8.86 -2.53
CA SER A 60 24.67 8.47 -3.68
C SER A 60 24.53 6.95 -3.78
N SER A 61 23.36 6.49 -4.22
CA SER A 61 23.09 5.09 -4.46
C SER A 61 22.27 4.85 -5.72
N LEU A 62 22.53 3.71 -6.36
CA LEU A 62 21.69 3.15 -7.41
C LEU A 62 20.65 2.24 -6.73
N THR A 63 19.38 2.40 -7.09
CA THR A 63 18.28 1.57 -6.60
C THR A 63 17.70 0.75 -7.74
N ILE A 64 17.48 -0.53 -7.49
CA ILE A 64 16.78 -1.44 -8.39
C ILE A 64 15.63 -2.04 -7.59
N ARG A 65 14.43 -2.06 -8.17
CA ARG A 65 13.29 -2.75 -7.56
C ARG A 65 12.58 -3.59 -8.60
N ALA A 66 12.19 -4.78 -8.19
CA ALA A 66 11.37 -5.68 -8.98
C ALA A 66 10.21 -6.16 -8.11
N ALA A 67 9.00 -5.97 -8.59
CA ALA A 67 7.81 -6.48 -7.94
C ALA A 67 6.95 -7.20 -8.96
N GLY A 68 6.27 -8.25 -8.52
CA GLY A 68 5.33 -8.95 -9.39
C GLY A 68 4.53 -9.97 -8.62
N GLY A 69 3.36 -10.30 -9.15
CA GLY A 69 2.47 -11.25 -8.51
C GLY A 69 1.17 -11.47 -9.25
N TYR A 70 0.35 -12.30 -8.63
CA TYR A 70 -0.98 -12.65 -9.07
C TYR A 70 -2.01 -12.18 -8.05
N GLU A 71 -2.84 -11.20 -8.41
CA GLU A 71 -3.77 -10.56 -7.49
C GLU A 71 -5.20 -10.68 -7.99
N SER A 72 -6.16 -10.39 -7.13
CA SER A 72 -7.54 -10.11 -7.54
C SER A 72 -7.63 -8.64 -7.91
N ARG A 73 -8.21 -8.32 -9.06
CA ARG A 73 -8.59 -6.97 -9.46
C ARG A 73 -10.10 -6.88 -9.51
N MET A 74 -10.60 -5.70 -9.18
CA MET A 74 -12.00 -5.38 -9.28
C MET A 74 -12.15 -4.02 -9.94
N ILE A 75 -13.10 -3.93 -10.87
CA ILE A 75 -13.49 -2.68 -11.54
C ILE A 75 -14.96 -2.45 -11.19
N LEU A 76 -15.23 -1.45 -10.35
CA LEU A 76 -16.58 -1.16 -9.84
C LEU A 76 -17.32 -0.19 -10.77
N ARG A 77 -17.34 -0.54 -12.06
CA ARG A 77 -18.00 0.21 -13.13
C ARG A 77 -18.75 -0.72 -14.05
N SER A 78 -19.96 -0.31 -14.42
CA SER A 78 -20.76 -0.95 -15.45
C SER A 78 -20.02 -0.90 -16.80
N ALA A 79 -19.94 -2.04 -17.47
CA ALA A 79 -19.38 -2.16 -18.80
C ALA A 79 -20.23 -1.44 -19.88
N VAL A 80 -21.49 -1.10 -19.57
CA VAL A 80 -22.42 -0.51 -20.54
C VAL A 80 -22.28 1.01 -20.60
N ASP A 81 -22.21 1.65 -19.44
CA ASP A 81 -22.40 3.10 -19.30
C ASP A 81 -21.44 3.76 -18.29
N ALA A 82 -20.47 3.00 -17.78
CA ALA A 82 -19.52 3.47 -16.76
C ALA A 82 -20.19 3.93 -15.44
N SER A 83 -21.46 3.60 -15.19
CA SER A 83 -22.08 3.87 -13.90
C SER A 83 -21.40 3.05 -12.78
N PRO A 84 -21.26 3.59 -11.56
CA PRO A 84 -20.75 2.80 -10.44
C PRO A 84 -21.68 1.63 -10.12
N ILE A 85 -21.10 0.48 -9.78
CA ILE A 85 -21.85 -0.74 -9.42
C ILE A 85 -21.42 -1.26 -8.04
N ALA A 86 -22.28 -2.07 -7.42
CA ALA A 86 -21.94 -2.78 -6.19
C ALA A 86 -20.84 -3.83 -6.43
N GLU A 87 -20.18 -4.30 -5.35
CA GLU A 87 -19.23 -5.40 -5.43
C GLU A 87 -19.86 -6.65 -6.08
N PRO A 88 -19.26 -7.21 -7.15
CA PRO A 88 -19.69 -8.47 -7.71
C PRO A 88 -19.57 -9.60 -6.67
N ALA A 89 -20.62 -10.42 -6.57
CA ALA A 89 -20.72 -11.49 -5.57
C ALA A 89 -19.66 -12.60 -5.69
N GLY A 90 -18.94 -12.67 -6.81
CA GLY A 90 -17.87 -13.63 -7.03
C GLY A 90 -16.97 -13.20 -8.18
N ILE A 91 -15.93 -14.00 -8.42
CA ILE A 91 -15.06 -13.84 -9.57
C ILE A 91 -15.82 -14.32 -10.82
N ASP A 92 -16.09 -13.40 -11.74
CA ASP A 92 -16.87 -13.64 -12.95
C ASP A 92 -16.08 -13.36 -14.25
N GLY A 93 -14.84 -12.88 -14.14
CA GLY A 93 -14.00 -12.57 -15.28
C GLY A 93 -14.36 -11.25 -15.98
N THR A 94 -15.41 -10.54 -15.57
CA THR A 94 -15.81 -9.27 -16.19
C THR A 94 -15.42 -8.11 -15.30
N ASN A 95 -16.01 -8.03 -14.10
CA ASN A 95 -15.80 -6.93 -13.16
C ASN A 95 -14.91 -7.31 -11.99
N ARG A 96 -14.81 -8.61 -11.69
CA ARG A 96 -13.87 -9.15 -10.70
C ARG A 96 -13.12 -10.31 -11.33
N PHE A 97 -11.81 -10.19 -11.42
CA PHE A 97 -10.96 -11.15 -12.13
C PHE A 97 -9.58 -11.24 -11.48
N PHE A 98 -8.88 -12.32 -11.78
CA PHE A 98 -7.48 -12.41 -11.42
C PHE A 98 -6.61 -11.80 -12.50
N TRP A 99 -5.53 -11.17 -12.07
CA TRP A 99 -4.63 -10.47 -12.97
C TRP A 99 -3.17 -10.68 -12.56
N ILE A 100 -2.29 -10.61 -13.55
CA ILE A 100 -0.84 -10.67 -13.34
C ILE A 100 -0.31 -9.27 -13.52
N ASN A 101 0.50 -8.82 -12.56
CA ASN A 101 1.22 -7.56 -12.67
C ASN A 101 2.71 -7.75 -12.42
N ALA A 102 3.51 -6.91 -13.07
CA ALA A 102 4.93 -6.81 -12.88
C ALA A 102 5.37 -5.34 -12.94
N LEU A 103 6.35 -5.01 -12.13
CA LEU A 103 6.94 -3.70 -12.00
C LEU A 103 8.45 -3.85 -11.91
N GLY A 104 9.16 -3.10 -12.75
CA GLY A 104 10.61 -3.00 -12.74
C GLY A 104 11.02 -1.54 -12.61
N GLU A 105 11.91 -1.23 -11.68
CA GLU A 105 12.39 0.13 -11.45
C GLU A 105 13.91 0.13 -11.41
N ILE A 106 14.47 1.17 -12.02
CA ILE A 106 15.87 1.57 -11.83
C ILE A 106 15.89 3.04 -11.46
N GLY A 107 16.65 3.39 -10.43
CA GLY A 107 16.67 4.75 -9.92
C GLY A 107 18.00 5.14 -9.31
N PHE A 108 18.12 6.42 -9.03
CA PHE A 108 19.26 7.05 -8.41
C PHE A 108 18.79 7.86 -7.21
N ARG A 109 19.49 7.74 -6.09
CA ARG A 109 19.28 8.53 -4.87
C ARG A 109 20.50 9.39 -4.61
N GLN A 110 20.26 10.64 -4.26
CA GLN A 110 21.25 11.59 -3.77
C GLN A 110 20.88 12.01 -2.36
N TYR A 111 21.64 11.54 -1.38
CA TYR A 111 21.48 11.95 0.01
C TYR A 111 21.86 13.44 0.15
N LEU A 112 21.02 14.20 0.85
CA LEU A 112 21.30 15.58 1.23
C LEU A 112 22.11 15.63 2.53
N HIS A 113 21.90 14.63 3.38
CA HIS A 113 22.64 14.42 4.61
C HIS A 113 22.73 12.92 4.89
N LYS A 114 23.90 12.44 5.30
CA LYS A 114 24.13 11.07 5.76
C LYS A 114 24.94 11.14 7.07
N PRO A 115 24.38 10.77 8.23
CA PRO A 115 25.14 10.69 9.48
C PRO A 115 26.30 9.70 9.30
N ALA A 116 27.47 10.06 9.83
CA ALA A 116 28.70 9.28 9.68
C ALA A 116 28.59 7.86 10.28
N ASP A 117 27.65 7.65 11.20
CA ASP A 117 27.55 6.45 12.03
C ASP A 117 26.35 5.55 11.67
N GLN A 118 25.54 5.93 10.67
CA GLN A 118 24.35 5.18 10.27
C GLN A 118 24.36 4.91 8.76
N TRP A 119 24.69 3.67 8.39
CA TRP A 119 24.75 3.25 6.99
C TRP A 119 23.38 3.31 6.28
N ASP A 120 22.29 3.20 7.06
CA ASP A 120 20.89 3.06 6.61
C ASP A 120 20.00 4.29 6.88
N ALA A 121 20.50 5.37 7.48
CA ALA A 121 19.67 6.51 7.88
C ALA A 121 20.11 7.80 7.19
N GLY A 122 19.69 8.04 5.97
CA GLY A 122 19.81 9.38 5.36
C GLY A 122 18.56 10.19 5.67
N PRO A 123 18.57 11.20 6.55
CA PRO A 123 17.34 11.88 6.96
C PRO A 123 16.66 12.57 5.80
N ALA A 124 17.33 12.93 4.70
CA ALA A 124 16.67 13.32 3.46
C ALA A 124 17.48 12.98 2.21
N TRP A 125 16.79 12.65 1.12
CA TRP A 125 17.39 12.40 -0.18
C TRP A 125 16.50 12.87 -1.33
N LEU A 126 17.15 13.29 -2.42
CA LEU A 126 16.51 13.44 -3.72
C LEU A 126 16.56 12.11 -4.45
N PHE A 127 15.58 11.82 -5.28
CA PHE A 127 15.60 10.62 -6.10
C PHE A 127 14.99 10.84 -7.48
N GLY A 128 15.44 10.01 -8.43
CA GLY A 128 14.83 9.84 -9.74
C GLY A 128 14.76 8.35 -10.08
N ILE A 129 13.64 7.89 -10.60
CA ILE A 129 13.33 6.49 -10.90
C ILE A 129 12.71 6.42 -12.29
N ALA A 130 13.23 5.53 -13.14
CA ALA A 130 12.54 5.04 -14.31
C ALA A 130 11.78 3.77 -13.92
N ARG A 131 10.47 3.76 -14.16
CA ARG A 131 9.56 2.69 -13.79
C ARG A 131 8.96 2.08 -15.05
N LEU A 132 9.04 0.77 -15.17
CA LEU A 132 8.34 -0.03 -16.15
C LEU A 132 7.20 -0.75 -15.43
N ARG A 133 6.01 -0.71 -16.02
CA ARG A 133 4.85 -1.41 -15.48
C ARG A 133 4.20 -2.24 -16.56
N TRP A 134 3.93 -3.50 -16.22
CA TRP A 134 3.23 -4.45 -17.06
C TRP A 134 2.04 -5.04 -16.30
N GLU A 135 0.89 -5.03 -16.95
CA GLU A 135 -0.38 -5.50 -16.42
C GLU A 135 -1.12 -6.28 -17.50
N GLN A 136 -1.62 -7.46 -17.14
CA GLN A 136 -2.53 -8.23 -17.96
C GLN A 136 -3.84 -8.42 -17.20
N ASN A 137 -4.91 -7.81 -17.72
CA ASN A 137 -6.24 -7.75 -17.13
C ASN A 137 -7.23 -8.62 -17.94
N SER A 138 -8.54 -8.47 -17.68
CA SER A 138 -9.57 -9.19 -18.44
C SER A 138 -9.83 -8.56 -19.80
N ASP A 139 -9.75 -9.37 -20.87
CA ASP A 139 -10.07 -8.96 -22.24
C ASP A 139 -11.58 -8.71 -22.47
N ILE A 140 -12.43 -9.07 -21.50
CA ILE A 140 -13.89 -8.93 -21.59
C ILE A 140 -14.34 -7.52 -21.18
N PHE A 141 -13.56 -6.82 -20.34
CA PHE A 141 -13.93 -5.49 -19.88
C PHE A 141 -13.74 -4.45 -21.00
N PRO A 142 -14.71 -3.54 -21.22
CA PRO A 142 -14.61 -2.51 -22.26
C PRO A 142 -13.59 -1.43 -21.92
N THR A 143 -12.82 -1.00 -22.91
CA THR A 143 -11.75 0.00 -22.76
C THR A 143 -12.21 1.45 -22.91
N THR A 144 -13.53 1.68 -23.03
CA THR A 144 -14.12 3.01 -23.25
C THR A 144 -13.87 3.96 -22.10
N LEU A 145 -14.01 3.48 -20.87
CA LEU A 145 -13.76 4.28 -19.66
C LEU A 145 -12.32 4.19 -19.19
N PHE A 146 -11.78 2.97 -19.15
CA PHE A 146 -10.44 2.66 -18.68
C PHE A 146 -9.68 2.03 -19.83
N PRO A 147 -8.86 2.82 -20.55
CA PRO A 147 -8.12 2.32 -21.70
C PRO A 147 -7.20 1.14 -21.33
N ASP A 148 -6.68 1.11 -20.11
CA ASP A 148 -5.81 0.07 -19.55
C ASP A 148 -6.55 -1.17 -19.03
N ALA A 149 -7.90 -1.21 -19.09
CA ALA A 149 -8.70 -2.27 -18.46
C ALA A 149 -8.42 -3.69 -18.95
N GLN A 150 -7.83 -3.85 -20.14
CA GLN A 150 -7.48 -5.16 -20.70
C GLN A 150 -5.99 -5.48 -20.56
N LYS A 151 -5.11 -4.50 -20.80
CA LYS A 151 -3.66 -4.66 -20.69
C LYS A 151 -2.95 -3.31 -20.70
N MET A 152 -1.78 -3.28 -20.09
CA MET A 152 -0.89 -2.11 -20.09
C MET A 152 0.57 -2.57 -20.07
N PHE A 153 1.40 -2.00 -20.93
CA PHE A 153 2.84 -2.02 -20.78
C PHE A 153 3.40 -0.62 -21.06
N SER A 154 3.83 0.08 -20.02
CA SER A 154 4.26 1.47 -20.12
C SER A 154 5.50 1.77 -19.27
N ALA A 155 6.14 2.89 -19.59
CA ALA A 155 7.15 3.49 -18.74
C ALA A 155 6.68 4.83 -18.15
N SER A 156 7.13 5.10 -16.93
CA SER A 156 7.02 6.40 -16.29
C SER A 156 8.36 6.82 -15.69
N ALA A 157 8.54 8.13 -15.53
CA ALA A 157 9.63 8.72 -14.77
C ALA A 157 9.05 9.30 -13.47
N LEU A 158 9.61 8.91 -12.34
CA LEU A 158 9.25 9.39 -11.01
C LEU A 158 10.45 10.15 -10.43
N ALA A 159 10.23 11.33 -9.88
CA ALA A 159 11.27 12.07 -9.16
C ALA A 159 10.69 12.69 -7.90
N GLY A 160 11.52 12.93 -6.89
CA GLY A 160 11.04 13.49 -5.65
C GLY A 160 12.10 13.76 -4.61
N ILE A 161 11.61 14.18 -3.45
CA ILE A 161 12.37 14.32 -2.22
C ILE A 161 11.71 13.46 -1.15
N ALA A 162 12.52 12.73 -0.41
CA ALA A 162 12.08 11.93 0.71
C ALA A 162 12.90 12.26 1.95
N TYR A 163 12.28 12.04 3.11
CA TYR A 163 12.84 12.19 4.43
C TYR A 163 12.48 10.97 5.24
N ASP A 164 13.43 10.36 5.95
CA ASP A 164 13.15 9.26 6.86
C ASP A 164 14.06 9.31 8.09
N SER A 165 13.43 9.53 9.25
CA SER A 165 14.06 9.44 10.57
C SER A 165 13.43 8.38 11.45
N VAL A 166 12.67 7.45 10.86
CA VAL A 166 11.97 6.42 11.60
C VAL A 166 12.97 5.39 12.13
N GLU A 167 13.11 5.36 13.44
CA GLU A 167 13.98 4.44 14.15
C GLU A 167 13.19 3.63 15.18
N TRP A 168 13.73 2.47 15.56
CA TRP A 168 13.25 1.70 16.70
C TRP A 168 13.88 2.26 17.97
N VAL A 169 13.06 2.78 18.89
CA VAL A 169 13.55 3.28 20.19
C VAL A 169 13.48 2.22 21.29
N GLU A 170 12.57 1.28 21.16
CA GLU A 170 12.37 0.16 22.07
C GLU A 170 11.81 -1.03 21.28
N ILE A 171 11.83 -2.21 21.89
CA ILE A 171 11.12 -3.38 21.36
C ILE A 171 9.64 -3.00 21.17
N ARG A 172 9.18 -2.98 19.92
CA ARG A 172 7.80 -2.67 19.48
C ARG A 172 7.43 -1.18 19.46
N MET A 173 8.37 -0.26 19.59
CA MET A 173 8.10 1.18 19.43
C MET A 173 9.00 1.82 18.39
N LYS A 174 8.36 2.45 17.40
CA LYS A 174 9.02 3.32 16.43
C LYS A 174 8.88 4.77 16.88
N LYS A 175 9.86 5.59 16.51
CA LYS A 175 9.86 7.05 16.66
C LYS A 175 10.35 7.67 15.37
N GLY A 176 9.78 8.81 15.00
CA GLY A 176 10.29 9.63 13.90
C GLY A 176 9.24 9.94 12.85
N LEU A 177 9.70 10.49 11.73
CA LEU A 177 8.88 10.92 10.61
C LEU A 177 9.46 10.34 9.32
N SER A 178 8.62 9.76 8.48
CA SER A 178 8.93 9.39 7.11
C SER A 178 8.00 10.17 6.19
N SER A 179 8.53 10.91 5.23
CA SER A 179 7.74 11.72 4.31
C SER A 179 8.34 11.73 2.93
N GLU A 180 7.50 11.73 1.91
CA GLU A 180 7.90 11.77 0.51
C GLU A 180 6.99 12.71 -0.27
N LEU A 181 7.59 13.63 -1.03
CA LEU A 181 6.92 14.39 -2.08
C LEU A 181 7.49 13.94 -3.42
N SER A 182 6.62 13.50 -4.33
CA SER A 182 7.03 12.94 -5.61
C SER A 182 6.12 13.38 -6.76
N VAL A 183 6.71 13.38 -7.96
CA VAL A 183 6.03 13.61 -9.23
C VAL A 183 6.35 12.46 -10.17
N GLU A 184 5.32 11.80 -10.67
CA GLU A 184 5.40 10.76 -11.69
C GLU A 184 4.86 11.30 -13.01
N TYR A 185 5.57 11.05 -14.10
CA TYR A 185 5.15 11.42 -15.44
C TYR A 185 5.29 10.23 -16.37
N SER A 186 4.20 9.88 -17.07
CA SER A 186 4.20 8.88 -18.13
C SER A 186 3.82 9.57 -19.45
N PRO A 187 4.74 9.70 -20.41
CA PRO A 187 4.43 10.29 -21.70
C PRO A 187 3.77 9.28 -22.65
N ALA A 188 2.93 9.78 -23.55
CA ALA A 188 2.22 8.96 -24.53
C ALA A 188 3.13 8.06 -25.40
N PHE A 189 4.37 8.49 -25.69
CA PHE A 189 5.32 7.72 -26.50
C PHE A 189 5.96 6.54 -25.75
N ALA A 190 5.89 6.51 -24.41
CA ALA A 190 6.50 5.48 -23.59
C ALA A 190 5.52 4.32 -23.31
N ASN A 191 4.63 4.05 -24.25
CA ASN A 191 3.69 2.93 -24.24
C ASN A 191 4.15 1.87 -25.23
N PHE A 192 4.41 0.68 -24.73
CA PHE A 192 4.96 -0.43 -25.51
C PHE A 192 3.87 -1.41 -25.96
N ALA A 193 2.82 -1.59 -25.15
CA ALA A 193 1.66 -2.40 -25.49
C ALA A 193 0.41 -1.99 -24.69
N GLY A 194 -0.77 -2.20 -25.28
CA GLY A 194 -2.03 -1.81 -24.65
C GLY A 194 -2.42 -0.37 -24.99
N ALA A 195 -3.31 0.21 -24.19
CA ALA A 195 -3.71 1.60 -24.39
C ALA A 195 -2.61 2.57 -23.96
N ALA A 196 -2.58 3.72 -24.63
CA ALA A 196 -1.63 4.77 -24.29
C ALA A 196 -1.93 5.32 -22.89
N THR A 197 -0.90 5.37 -22.04
CA THR A 197 -0.89 6.13 -20.80
C THR A 197 -0.26 7.50 -21.04
N GLU A 198 -0.94 8.56 -20.64
CA GLU A 198 -0.44 9.93 -20.70
C GLU A 198 -0.95 10.67 -19.47
N TYR A 199 -0.10 10.70 -18.44
CA TYR A 199 -0.45 11.32 -17.17
C TYR A 199 0.74 11.92 -16.45
N MET A 200 0.43 12.88 -15.58
CA MET A 200 1.28 13.38 -14.52
C MET A 200 0.57 13.15 -13.19
N ARG A 201 1.32 12.77 -12.17
CA ARG A 201 0.80 12.48 -10.83
C ARG A 201 1.70 13.15 -9.80
N ILE A 202 1.12 13.90 -8.89
CA ILE A 202 1.80 14.50 -7.74
C ILE A 202 1.33 13.77 -6.50
N ASN A 203 2.27 13.28 -5.68
CA ASN A 203 1.97 12.58 -4.44
C ASN A 203 2.74 13.17 -3.27
N LEU A 204 2.07 13.34 -2.14
CA LEU A 204 2.68 13.60 -0.85
C LEU A 204 2.24 12.49 0.10
N THR A 205 3.18 11.80 0.73
CA THR A 205 2.89 10.77 1.75
C THR A 205 3.72 11.07 2.99
N SER A 206 3.12 10.95 4.17
CA SER A 206 3.78 11.19 5.45
C SER A 206 3.32 10.18 6.51
N LYS A 207 4.27 9.69 7.32
CA LYS A 207 4.07 8.76 8.43
C LYS A 207 4.82 9.28 9.66
N ALA A 208 4.14 9.45 10.78
CA ALA A 208 4.79 9.83 12.03
C ALA A 208 4.54 8.77 13.11
N TYR A 209 5.59 8.44 13.86
CA TYR A 209 5.53 7.52 14.99
C TYR A 209 5.92 8.26 16.26
N ILE A 210 5.00 8.29 17.22
CA ILE A 210 5.14 8.99 18.48
C ILE A 210 5.09 7.94 19.59
N PRO A 211 6.25 7.51 20.14
CA PRO A 211 6.25 6.71 21.35
C PRO A 211 5.68 7.57 22.48
N LEU A 212 4.77 7.02 23.27
CA LEU A 212 4.25 7.72 24.44
C LEU A 212 5.19 7.45 25.62
N ARG A 213 4.75 6.66 26.59
CA ARG A 213 5.56 6.28 27.75
C ARG A 213 5.58 4.77 27.87
N TYR A 214 6.77 4.17 27.81
CA TYR A 214 6.93 2.77 28.16
C TYR A 214 6.52 2.55 29.61
N ILE A 215 5.63 1.58 29.85
CA ILE A 215 5.16 1.24 31.18
C ILE A 215 5.90 -0.04 31.58
N PRO A 216 6.99 0.06 32.37
CA PRO A 216 7.77 -1.10 32.74
C PRO A 216 6.95 -2.07 33.59
N SER A 217 7.29 -3.35 33.47
CA SER A 217 6.87 -4.41 34.38
C SER A 217 8.09 -4.88 35.17
N TYR A 218 7.88 -5.69 36.21
CA TYR A 218 8.94 -6.17 37.12
C TYR A 218 10.06 -6.97 36.42
N ARG A 219 9.89 -7.37 35.15
CA ARG A 219 10.93 -7.99 34.32
C ARG A 219 11.28 -7.11 33.13
N VAL A 220 12.58 -6.95 32.85
CA VAL A 220 13.10 -6.29 31.65
C VAL A 220 12.46 -6.92 30.40
N GLY A 221 11.98 -6.10 29.47
CA GLY A 221 11.33 -6.55 28.23
C GLY A 221 9.86 -6.98 28.35
N THR A 222 9.22 -6.86 29.52
CA THR A 222 7.82 -7.28 29.75
C THR A 222 6.83 -6.13 29.98
N GLY A 223 7.21 -4.90 29.68
CA GLY A 223 6.35 -3.73 29.82
C GLY A 223 5.42 -3.49 28.64
N LEU A 224 4.46 -2.58 28.85
CA LEU A 224 3.56 -2.10 27.80
C LEU A 224 4.25 -0.99 27.00
N ALA A 225 4.08 -1.06 25.69
CA ALA A 225 4.66 -0.13 24.72
C ALA A 225 3.54 0.64 23.99
N PRO A 226 2.96 1.68 24.62
CA PRO A 226 1.96 2.53 23.98
C PRO A 226 2.62 3.49 22.97
N SER A 227 2.04 3.57 21.77
CA SER A 227 2.50 4.44 20.70
C SER A 227 1.33 4.97 19.87
N LEU A 228 1.54 6.13 19.25
CA LEU A 228 0.62 6.71 18.27
C LEU A 228 1.31 6.70 16.90
N ALA A 229 0.64 6.13 15.91
CA ALA A 229 1.04 6.18 14.51
C ALA A 229 0.08 7.10 13.76
N LEU A 230 0.62 8.06 13.03
CA LEU A 230 -0.12 8.95 12.14
C LEU A 230 0.29 8.67 10.71
N TYR A 231 -0.66 8.67 9.79
CA TYR A 231 -0.42 8.52 8.37
C TYR A 231 -1.28 9.53 7.62
N ALA A 232 -0.70 10.21 6.62
CA ALA A 232 -1.46 11.00 5.68
C ALA A 232 -0.88 10.84 4.27
N THR A 233 -1.73 10.89 3.25
CA THR A 233 -1.31 10.93 1.86
C THR A 233 -2.29 11.77 1.02
N GLY A 234 -1.76 12.45 0.02
CA GLY A 234 -2.51 13.23 -0.95
C GLY A 234 -1.99 12.96 -2.35
N ASP A 235 -2.88 12.86 -3.31
CA ASP A 235 -2.57 12.46 -4.67
C ASP A 235 -3.40 13.25 -5.66
N TRP A 236 -2.73 13.75 -6.70
CA TRP A 236 -3.37 14.47 -7.79
C TRP A 236 -2.80 14.00 -9.13
N ALA A 237 -3.63 13.30 -9.89
CA ALA A 237 -3.38 12.87 -11.25
C ALA A 237 -4.04 13.80 -12.28
N LEU A 238 -3.34 14.05 -13.37
CA LEU A 238 -3.73 14.90 -14.50
C LEU A 238 -3.30 14.20 -15.79
N GLY A 239 -4.03 14.37 -16.89
CA GLY A 239 -3.65 13.79 -18.18
C GLY A 239 -4.84 13.48 -19.06
N SER A 240 -4.56 13.17 -20.31
CA SER A 240 -5.56 12.71 -21.28
C SER A 240 -5.95 11.25 -21.05
N HIS A 241 -5.02 10.43 -20.53
CA HIS A 241 -5.21 9.00 -20.29
C HIS A 241 -4.56 8.60 -18.96
N ILE A 242 -5.35 8.65 -17.88
CA ILE A 242 -4.95 8.23 -16.53
C ILE A 242 -5.34 6.76 -16.35
N PRO A 243 -4.38 5.83 -16.12
CA PRO A 243 -4.69 4.41 -15.91
C PRO A 243 -5.57 4.18 -14.68
N HIS A 244 -6.42 3.15 -14.73
CA HIS A 244 -7.29 2.75 -13.63
C HIS A 244 -6.52 2.49 -12.32
N GLU A 245 -5.32 1.92 -12.40
CA GLU A 245 -4.45 1.72 -11.24
C GLU A 245 -4.05 3.06 -10.59
N ILE A 246 -3.75 4.10 -11.37
CA ILE A 246 -3.40 5.43 -10.83
C ILE A 246 -4.60 6.07 -10.11
N LEU A 247 -5.81 5.79 -10.59
CA LEU A 247 -7.06 6.23 -9.97
C LEU A 247 -7.38 5.48 -8.68
N THR A 248 -6.89 4.24 -8.52
CA THR A 248 -7.17 3.33 -7.38
C THR A 248 -5.99 3.12 -6.43
N THR A 249 -4.90 3.88 -6.58
CA THR A 249 -3.71 3.81 -5.70
C THR A 249 -3.29 5.20 -5.25
N PHE A 250 -2.44 5.32 -4.24
CA PHE A 250 -1.64 6.52 -3.95
C PHE A 250 -0.21 6.32 -4.46
N GLY A 251 0.43 7.41 -4.91
CA GLY A 251 1.72 7.37 -5.60
C GLY A 251 2.91 7.18 -4.69
N GLY A 252 4.08 7.55 -5.22
CA GLY A 252 5.35 7.52 -4.51
C GLY A 252 6.31 6.41 -4.97
N SER A 253 7.48 6.40 -4.34
CA SER A 253 8.54 5.42 -4.57
C SER A 253 8.04 4.01 -4.21
N VAL A 254 7.33 3.89 -3.09
CA VAL A 254 6.57 2.69 -2.72
C VAL A 254 5.09 3.01 -2.84
N GLY A 255 4.49 2.65 -3.99
CA GLY A 255 3.05 2.84 -4.22
C GLY A 255 2.21 2.24 -3.10
N THR A 256 1.12 2.91 -2.77
CA THR A 256 0.21 2.50 -1.68
C THR A 256 -1.20 2.26 -2.23
N LYS A 257 -1.98 1.44 -1.54
CA LYS A 257 -3.36 1.12 -1.96
C LYS A 257 -4.22 2.39 -1.96
N GLY A 258 -5.32 2.44 -2.72
CA GLY A 258 -6.22 3.60 -2.78
C GLY A 258 -7.18 3.71 -1.59
N ILE A 259 -8.08 4.69 -1.66
CA ILE A 259 -9.06 4.99 -0.60
C ILE A 259 -9.88 3.75 -0.19
N GLY A 260 -10.33 2.97 -1.16
CA GLY A 260 -11.13 1.76 -0.94
C GLY A 260 -10.46 0.70 -0.07
N ASP A 261 -9.13 0.70 -0.01
CA ASP A 261 -8.35 -0.25 0.79
C ASP A 261 -7.63 0.39 1.98
N MET A 262 -7.59 1.72 2.04
CA MET A 262 -6.95 2.47 3.12
C MET A 262 -7.90 2.82 4.25
N VAL A 263 -9.14 3.22 3.95
CA VAL A 263 -10.12 3.49 5.00
C VAL A 263 -10.80 2.19 5.38
N ARG A 264 -10.61 1.74 6.61
CA ARG A 264 -11.20 0.49 7.06
C ARG A 264 -12.73 0.54 6.98
N GLY A 265 -13.31 -0.53 6.43
CA GLY A 265 -14.76 -0.68 6.25
C GLY A 265 -15.33 -0.05 4.97
N THR A 266 -14.50 0.50 4.09
CA THR A 266 -14.91 0.92 2.76
C THR A 266 -14.80 -0.22 1.74
N GLN A 267 -15.30 0.04 0.54
CA GLN A 267 -15.28 -0.90 -0.57
C GLN A 267 -13.89 -0.92 -1.22
N GLY A 268 -13.21 -2.07 -1.14
CA GLY A 268 -11.93 -2.31 -1.80
C GLY A 268 -12.01 -2.03 -3.30
N TRP A 269 -10.93 -1.50 -3.89
CA TRP A 269 -10.86 -1.05 -5.29
C TRP A 269 -11.83 0.06 -5.71
N GLY A 270 -12.70 0.55 -4.83
CA GLY A 270 -13.59 1.67 -5.12
C GLY A 270 -12.89 3.02 -5.08
N TYR A 271 -13.68 4.06 -5.39
CA TYR A 271 -13.27 5.47 -5.28
C TYR A 271 -12.14 5.85 -6.27
N GLU A 272 -12.33 5.47 -7.53
CA GLU A 272 -11.45 5.69 -8.67
C GLU A 272 -11.37 7.18 -9.03
N ALA A 273 -10.47 7.91 -8.37
CA ALA A 273 -10.43 9.36 -8.37
C ALA A 273 -9.05 9.93 -8.75
N ALA A 274 -9.08 10.98 -9.56
CA ALA A 274 -7.87 11.70 -9.97
C ALA A 274 -7.32 12.56 -8.82
N ARG A 275 -8.18 13.08 -7.95
CA ARG A 275 -7.78 13.82 -6.74
C ARG A 275 -8.27 13.07 -5.53
N LYS A 276 -7.36 12.79 -4.61
CA LYS A 276 -7.68 12.01 -3.42
C LYS A 276 -6.73 12.31 -2.29
N ALA A 277 -7.24 12.20 -1.08
CA ALA A 277 -6.48 12.37 0.14
C ALA A 277 -6.98 11.38 1.20
N TYR A 278 -6.07 10.94 2.04
CA TYR A 278 -6.35 10.08 3.18
C TYR A 278 -5.54 10.58 4.39
N ALA A 279 -6.15 10.51 5.57
CA ALA A 279 -5.48 10.72 6.84
C ALA A 279 -6.00 9.72 7.87
N GLY A 280 -5.10 9.22 8.70
CA GLY A 280 -5.44 8.25 9.74
C GLY A 280 -4.53 8.37 10.95
N ALA A 281 -5.09 8.00 12.10
CA ALA A 281 -4.39 7.89 13.36
C ALA A 281 -4.67 6.51 13.96
N GLU A 282 -3.63 5.86 14.47
CA GLU A 282 -3.74 4.59 15.16
C GLU A 282 -2.97 4.63 16.47
N PHE A 283 -3.71 4.48 17.56
CA PHE A 283 -3.15 4.31 18.89
C PHE A 283 -2.98 2.82 19.17
N ARG A 284 -1.75 2.40 19.48
CA ARG A 284 -1.39 0.99 19.72
C ARG A 284 -0.85 0.81 21.12
N ILE A 285 -1.20 -0.30 21.76
CA ILE A 285 -0.58 -0.77 22.99
C ILE A 285 -0.06 -2.18 22.73
N ALA A 286 1.26 -2.33 22.62
CA ALA A 286 1.90 -3.64 22.54
C ALA A 286 2.20 -4.17 23.95
N GLY A 287 1.70 -5.37 24.24
CA GLY A 287 1.89 -6.08 25.50
C GLY A 287 3.11 -7.00 25.50
N PRO A 288 3.49 -7.55 26.67
CA PRO A 288 4.65 -8.44 26.82
C PRO A 288 4.56 -9.68 25.93
N SER A 289 5.72 -10.27 25.61
CA SER A 289 5.72 -11.53 24.87
C SER A 289 4.94 -12.60 25.64
N PHE A 290 4.12 -13.39 24.94
CA PHE A 290 3.47 -14.57 25.52
C PHE A 290 4.48 -15.64 25.94
N PHE A 291 5.65 -15.67 25.30
CA PHE A 291 6.67 -16.68 25.52
C PHE A 291 8.02 -16.04 25.84
N ARG A 292 8.79 -16.70 26.71
CA ARG A 292 10.14 -16.28 27.08
C ARG A 292 11.11 -16.30 25.89
N ASP A 293 11.01 -17.36 25.08
CA ASP A 293 11.99 -17.66 24.02
C ASP A 293 11.43 -17.44 22.61
N ALA A 294 10.18 -17.01 22.49
CA ALA A 294 9.57 -16.65 21.21
C ALA A 294 9.01 -15.22 21.27
N PRO A 295 9.43 -14.30 20.39
CA PRO A 295 8.95 -12.92 20.33
C PRO A 295 7.53 -12.85 19.75
N ILE A 296 6.54 -13.26 20.55
CA ILE A 296 5.13 -13.25 20.17
C ILE A 296 4.39 -12.25 21.07
N TYR A 297 4.04 -11.10 20.52
CA TYR A 297 3.53 -9.97 21.29
C TYR A 297 2.06 -9.70 20.99
N PRO A 298 1.16 -9.72 21.97
CA PRO A 298 -0.18 -9.19 21.77
C PRO A 298 -0.11 -7.67 21.60
N ALA A 299 -1.00 -7.12 20.79
CA ALA A 299 -1.30 -5.71 20.81
C ALA A 299 -2.80 -5.49 20.70
N VAL A 300 -3.25 -4.40 21.30
CA VAL A 300 -4.56 -3.81 21.04
C VAL A 300 -4.35 -2.45 20.41
N TYR A 301 -5.29 -2.03 19.59
CA TYR A 301 -5.22 -0.73 18.95
C TYR A 301 -6.61 -0.12 18.75
N ALA A 302 -6.64 1.20 18.70
CA ALA A 302 -7.78 2.00 18.30
C ALA A 302 -7.38 2.87 17.10
N PHE A 303 -8.32 3.09 16.20
CA PHE A 303 -8.06 3.85 14.98
C PHE A 303 -9.17 4.83 14.64
N ALA A 304 -8.79 5.90 13.95
CA ALA A 304 -9.68 6.84 13.30
C ALA A 304 -9.07 7.27 11.97
N GLU A 305 -9.86 7.21 10.90
CA GLU A 305 -9.41 7.39 9.52
C GLU A 305 -10.44 8.21 8.74
N GLY A 306 -9.97 8.97 7.75
CA GLY A 306 -10.80 9.75 6.86
C GLY A 306 -10.17 9.86 5.48
N ALA A 307 -11.01 9.89 4.46
CA ALA A 307 -10.57 10.11 3.10
C ALA A 307 -11.54 11.00 2.33
N TRP A 308 -10.97 11.78 1.43
CA TRP A 308 -11.67 12.63 0.49
C TRP A 308 -11.25 12.27 -0.93
N TYR A 309 -12.21 12.31 -1.85
CA TYR A 309 -11.96 12.12 -3.28
C TYR A 309 -12.75 13.13 -4.11
N ASP A 310 -12.23 13.47 -5.28
CA ASP A 310 -12.85 14.32 -6.28
C ASP A 310 -12.47 13.85 -7.69
N ALA A 311 -13.32 14.21 -8.66
CA ALA A 311 -13.24 13.79 -10.04
C ALA A 311 -13.21 12.26 -10.21
N LEU A 312 -14.29 11.59 -9.79
CA LEU A 312 -14.53 10.19 -10.14
C LEU A 312 -14.45 10.02 -11.66
N ALA A 313 -13.55 9.15 -12.12
CA ALA A 313 -13.24 9.00 -13.53
C ALA A 313 -14.46 8.58 -14.35
N GLY A 314 -14.82 9.44 -15.32
CA GLY A 314 -15.93 9.24 -16.27
C GLY A 314 -17.29 8.92 -15.63
N SER A 315 -17.48 9.26 -14.35
CA SER A 315 -18.70 8.93 -13.62
C SER A 315 -19.88 9.79 -14.11
N PRO A 316 -21.02 9.18 -14.45
CA PRO A 316 -22.24 9.91 -14.83
C PRO A 316 -22.99 10.48 -13.62
N LEU A 317 -22.51 10.28 -12.39
CA LEU A 317 -23.15 10.82 -11.19
C LEU A 317 -23.14 12.35 -11.21
N ALA A 318 -24.22 12.95 -10.70
CA ALA A 318 -24.30 14.40 -10.52
C ALA A 318 -23.27 14.91 -9.51
N GLN A 319 -22.87 14.08 -8.55
CA GLN A 319 -21.82 14.35 -7.58
C GLN A 319 -20.66 13.36 -7.76
N ASN A 320 -19.50 13.87 -8.15
CA ASN A 320 -18.29 13.10 -8.45
C ASN A 320 -17.17 13.26 -7.40
N TYR A 321 -17.53 13.67 -6.19
CA TYR A 321 -16.65 13.83 -5.04
C TYR A 321 -17.30 13.28 -3.78
N GLY A 322 -16.48 12.97 -2.77
CA GLY A 322 -17.01 12.57 -1.49
C GLY A 322 -16.02 12.59 -0.34
N LEU A 323 -16.56 12.50 0.87
CA LEU A 323 -15.86 12.43 2.14
C LEU A 323 -16.43 11.27 2.95
N LEU A 324 -15.53 10.38 3.38
CA LEU A 324 -15.84 9.21 4.17
C LEU A 324 -14.85 9.08 5.33
N ALA A 325 -15.29 8.43 6.39
CA ALA A 325 -14.47 8.20 7.58
C ALA A 325 -14.79 6.86 8.21
N SER A 326 -13.89 6.38 9.05
CA SER A 326 -14.15 5.23 9.91
C SER A 326 -13.41 5.36 11.23
N ALA A 327 -13.91 4.69 12.26
CA ALA A 327 -13.23 4.56 13.53
C ALA A 327 -13.53 3.20 14.15
N GLY A 328 -12.61 2.69 14.95
CA GLY A 328 -12.78 1.39 15.56
C GLY A 328 -11.58 0.95 16.38
N GLY A 329 -11.47 -0.35 16.58
CA GLY A 329 -10.35 -0.95 17.28
C GLY A 329 -10.14 -2.41 16.90
N GLY A 330 -9.02 -2.95 17.34
CA GLY A 330 -8.65 -4.32 17.04
C GLY A 330 -7.65 -4.88 18.03
N ALA A 331 -7.43 -6.19 17.88
CA ALA A 331 -6.42 -6.93 18.59
C ALA A 331 -5.60 -7.73 17.56
N ALA A 332 -4.29 -7.77 17.77
CA ALA A 332 -3.37 -8.48 16.91
C ALA A 332 -2.29 -9.18 17.73
N ILE A 333 -1.66 -10.16 17.11
CA ILE A 333 -0.48 -10.85 17.62
C ILE A 333 0.63 -10.59 16.62
N SER A 334 1.72 -10.02 17.11
CA SER A 334 2.98 -9.92 16.38
C SER A 334 3.76 -11.21 16.54
N VAL A 335 4.27 -11.74 15.44
CA VAL A 335 5.13 -12.92 15.36
C VAL A 335 6.48 -12.44 14.84
N TYR A 336 7.51 -12.50 15.69
CA TYR A 336 8.88 -12.06 15.38
C TYR A 336 9.01 -10.60 14.94
N ASN A 337 8.10 -9.72 15.38
CA ASN A 337 8.05 -8.28 15.03
C ASN A 337 7.88 -7.95 13.53
N PHE A 338 7.89 -8.94 12.64
CA PHE A 338 7.74 -8.75 11.20
C PHE A 338 6.36 -9.18 10.69
N LEU A 339 5.61 -10.00 11.42
CA LEU A 339 4.28 -10.42 11.00
C LEU A 339 3.23 -10.10 12.05
N TRP A 340 2.13 -9.48 11.64
CA TRP A 340 1.00 -9.16 12.50
C TRP A 340 -0.26 -9.83 11.96
N VAL A 341 -0.89 -10.62 12.82
CA VAL A 341 -2.17 -11.28 12.53
C VAL A 341 -3.19 -10.85 13.57
N GLY A 342 -4.34 -10.36 13.15
CA GLY A 342 -5.33 -9.84 14.07
C GLY A 342 -6.72 -9.75 13.48
N ALA A 343 -7.63 -9.21 14.28
CA ALA A 343 -8.98 -8.85 13.86
C ALA A 343 -9.29 -7.43 14.34
N TYR A 344 -10.10 -6.73 13.57
CA TYR A 344 -10.61 -5.42 13.93
C TYR A 344 -12.09 -5.31 13.61
N ALA A 345 -12.73 -4.40 14.32
CA ALA A 345 -14.08 -3.98 14.07
C ALA A 345 -14.19 -2.47 14.21
N GLY A 346 -15.17 -1.89 13.56
CA GLY A 346 -15.36 -0.45 13.57
C GLY A 346 -16.70 -0.04 13.01
N TRP A 347 -16.85 1.27 12.89
CA TRP A 347 -18.00 1.90 12.30
C TRP A 347 -17.55 2.82 11.16
N ARG A 348 -18.18 2.67 10.00
CA ARG A 348 -17.99 3.56 8.85
C ARG A 348 -18.98 4.71 8.94
N PHE A 349 -18.50 5.90 8.62
CA PHE A 349 -19.28 7.12 8.51
C PHE A 349 -19.22 7.62 7.06
N ALA A 350 -20.34 7.51 6.35
CA ALA A 350 -20.52 8.17 5.06
C ALA A 350 -20.96 9.61 5.32
N ILE A 351 -20.02 10.55 5.31
CA ILE A 351 -20.29 11.96 5.64
C ILE A 351 -20.94 12.65 4.44
N SER A 352 -20.31 12.53 3.27
CA SER A 352 -20.85 12.97 1.98
C SER A 352 -20.29 12.03 0.92
N ASP A 353 -20.86 10.83 0.81
CA ASP A 353 -20.36 9.79 -0.10
C ASP A 353 -21.51 9.32 -1.01
N PRO A 354 -21.59 9.82 -2.26
CA PRO A 354 -22.61 9.38 -3.21
C PRO A 354 -22.47 7.90 -3.63
N LEU A 355 -21.29 7.28 -3.44
CA LEU A 355 -21.08 5.86 -3.74
C LEU A 355 -21.54 4.94 -2.62
N ALA A 356 -21.73 5.45 -1.41
CA ALA A 356 -22.05 4.62 -0.25
C ALA A 356 -23.37 3.83 -0.43
N ALA A 357 -24.38 4.42 -1.08
CA ALA A 357 -25.65 3.74 -1.36
C ALA A 357 -25.51 2.62 -2.41
N ILE A 358 -24.50 2.69 -3.27
CA ILE A 358 -24.21 1.71 -4.32
C ILE A 358 -23.35 0.59 -3.75
N TYR A 359 -22.28 0.93 -3.05
CA TYR A 359 -21.31 -0.03 -2.53
C TYR A 359 -21.81 -0.80 -1.31
N PHE A 360 -22.71 -0.20 -0.53
CA PHE A 360 -23.24 -0.82 0.67
C PHE A 360 -24.74 -0.95 0.53
N SER A 361 -25.18 -2.13 0.13
CA SER A 361 -26.59 -2.53 0.01
C SER A 361 -27.28 -2.42 1.38
N GLY A 362 -27.72 -1.21 1.73
CA GLY A 362 -28.26 -0.90 3.05
C GLY A 362 -27.88 0.51 3.51
N SER A 363 -27.23 0.59 4.67
CA SER A 363 -26.93 1.86 5.32
C SER A 363 -25.58 2.43 4.85
N PRO A 364 -25.54 3.69 4.38
CA PRO A 364 -24.29 4.39 4.05
C PRO A 364 -23.27 4.37 5.19
N SER A 365 -23.75 4.40 6.44
CA SER A 365 -22.93 4.25 7.65
C SER A 365 -23.25 2.95 8.37
N GLY A 366 -22.26 2.21 8.87
CA GLY A 366 -22.53 0.92 9.47
C GLY A 366 -21.33 0.24 10.10
N PHE A 367 -21.63 -0.80 10.88
CA PHE A 367 -20.65 -1.68 11.48
C PHE A 367 -19.91 -2.50 10.42
N PHE A 368 -18.62 -2.70 10.63
CA PHE A 368 -17.80 -3.63 9.86
C PHE A 368 -16.82 -4.35 10.77
N TRP A 369 -16.33 -5.50 10.31
CA TRP A 369 -15.23 -6.22 10.94
C TRP A 369 -14.44 -6.98 9.88
N SER A 370 -13.17 -7.24 10.15
CA SER A 370 -12.31 -8.02 9.25
C SER A 370 -11.08 -8.55 9.99
N PHE A 371 -10.38 -9.48 9.35
CA PHE A 371 -9.06 -9.93 9.76
C PHE A 371 -7.98 -9.05 9.14
N SER A 372 -6.89 -8.84 9.86
CA SER A 372 -5.72 -8.10 9.38
C SER A 372 -4.52 -9.03 9.34
N PHE A 373 -3.82 -9.00 8.20
CA PHE A 373 -2.53 -9.64 8.01
C PHE A 373 -1.57 -8.57 7.49
N ILE A 374 -0.61 -8.17 8.32
CA ILE A 374 0.37 -7.14 7.98
C ILE A 374 1.75 -7.74 8.18
N ALA A 375 2.49 -7.87 7.08
CA ALA A 375 3.92 -8.14 7.14
C ALA A 375 4.68 -6.80 7.10
N HIS A 376 5.46 -6.52 8.14
CA HIS A 376 6.44 -5.43 8.19
C HIS A 376 7.81 -6.02 7.87
N PHE A 377 8.46 -5.50 6.84
CA PHE A 377 9.81 -5.86 6.46
C PHE A 377 10.75 -4.67 6.61
#